data_AF-F4L801-F1
#
_entry.id   AF-F4L801-F1
#
_cell.length_a   1.000
_cell.length_b   1.000
_cell.length_c   1.000
_cell.angle_alpha   90.00
_cell.angle_beta   90.00
_cell.angle_gamma   90.00
#
_symmetry.space_group_name_H-M   'P 1'
#
loop_
_entity.id
_entity.type
_entity.pdbx_description
1 polymer ?
#
loop_
_entity_poly.entity_id
_entity_poly.type
_entity_poly.pdbx_seq_one_letter_code
_entity_poly.pdbx_strand_id
1 'polypeptide(L)'
;MLSTIQDLAHIQKLNNRFINQIQAHPSKTYSVRIGWPGGTRTCTVNYFPNYHFWMFSEINHDHPSRPKYLHALCSAEPHQNQAVSAPCQINFPMASKSQVAGAFAADENSQIYILHIGNIHGYTQTSFWQNFRGQKINALHAGKVKTYALVGLLGKPDLMTQVADFVKEIERMKQQKA
;
A
#
# COMPACT_ATOMS: atom_id res chain seq x y z
N MET A 1 -13.37 12.25 -14.90
CA MET A 1 -11.88 12.27 -14.79
C MET A 1 -11.47 12.05 -13.33
N LEU A 2 -10.49 11.17 -13.06
CA LEU A 2 -9.98 10.97 -11.69
C LEU A 2 -9.06 12.09 -11.25
N SER A 3 -9.15 12.51 -9.99
CA SER A 3 -8.25 13.49 -9.37
C SER A 3 -7.72 12.98 -8.03
N THR A 4 -6.40 13.08 -7.81
CA THR A 4 -5.80 12.69 -6.53
C THR A 4 -6.15 13.66 -5.43
N ILE A 5 -6.46 13.12 -4.25
CA ILE A 5 -6.77 13.87 -3.04
C ILE A 5 -5.45 14.33 -2.41
N GLN A 6 -5.33 15.63 -2.14
CA GLN A 6 -4.12 16.24 -1.57
C GLN A 6 -4.35 16.87 -0.18
N ASP A 7 -5.62 17.03 0.23
CA ASP A 7 -5.96 17.52 1.55
C ASP A 7 -5.60 16.49 2.63
N LEU A 8 -4.72 16.87 3.56
CA LEU A 8 -4.16 15.94 4.55
C LEU A 8 -5.23 15.42 5.53
N ALA A 9 -6.20 16.25 5.89
CA ALA A 9 -7.30 15.84 6.78
C ALA A 9 -8.21 14.81 6.09
N HIS A 10 -8.49 14.99 4.80
CA HIS A 10 -9.23 14.03 3.99
C HIS A 10 -8.45 12.72 3.84
N ILE A 11 -7.14 12.79 3.55
CA ILE A 11 -6.27 11.61 3.47
C ILE A 11 -6.29 10.82 4.78
N GLN A 12 -6.21 11.48 5.94
CA GLN A 12 -6.33 10.82 7.24
C GLN A 12 -7.66 10.06 7.40
N LYS A 13 -8.79 10.69 7.03
CA LYS A 13 -10.11 10.03 7.09
C LYS A 13 -10.16 8.80 6.18
N LEU A 14 -9.62 8.90 4.97
CA LEU A 14 -9.60 7.79 4.01
C LEU A 14 -8.65 6.67 4.44
N ASN A 15 -7.50 7.01 5.02
CA ASN A 15 -6.59 6.06 5.64
C ASN A 15 -7.27 5.26 6.75
N ASN A 16 -7.98 5.94 7.66
CA ASN A 16 -8.73 5.27 8.72
C ASN A 16 -9.82 4.37 8.15
N ARG A 17 -10.55 4.82 7.12
CA ARG A 17 -11.56 4.01 6.44
C ARG A 17 -10.96 2.78 5.75
N PHE A 18 -9.78 2.90 5.16
CA PHE A 18 -9.02 1.79 4.57
C PHE A 18 -8.64 0.75 5.61
N ILE A 19 -8.04 1.18 6.72
CA ILE A 19 -7.69 0.30 7.84
C ILE A 19 -8.94 -0.40 8.39
N ASN A 20 -10.00 0.36 8.69
CA ASN A 20 -11.23 -0.18 9.25
C ASN A 20 -11.88 -1.21 8.32
N GLN A 21 -11.89 -0.95 7.00
CA GLN A 21 -12.44 -1.89 6.05
C GLN A 21 -11.63 -3.19 5.99
N ILE A 22 -10.29 -3.12 5.99
CA ILE A 22 -9.45 -4.32 6.02
C ILE A 22 -9.64 -5.10 7.33
N GLN A 23 -9.63 -4.39 8.47
CA GLN A 23 -9.74 -5.00 9.80
C GLN A 23 -11.13 -5.57 10.12
N ALA A 24 -12.15 -5.22 9.33
CA ALA A 24 -13.46 -5.85 9.42
C ALA A 24 -13.47 -7.31 8.94
N HIS A 25 -12.43 -7.77 8.25
CA HIS A 25 -12.31 -9.16 7.82
C HIS A 25 -11.62 -10.03 8.89
N PRO A 26 -12.05 -11.29 9.06
CA PRO A 26 -11.41 -12.21 10.00
C PRO A 26 -9.91 -12.37 9.73
N SER A 27 -9.11 -12.24 10.79
CA SER A 27 -7.66 -12.33 10.73
C SER A 27 -7.08 -13.19 11.85
N LYS A 28 -5.82 -13.60 11.67
CA LYS A 28 -4.98 -14.22 12.68
C LYS A 28 -3.76 -13.32 12.92
N THR A 29 -3.31 -13.21 14.16
CA THR A 29 -2.13 -12.39 14.47
C THR A 29 -0.86 -13.24 14.53
N TYR A 30 0.24 -12.69 14.02
CA TYR A 30 1.55 -13.31 14.06
C TYR A 30 2.60 -12.27 14.44
N SER A 31 3.62 -12.70 15.18
CA SER A 31 4.82 -11.89 15.41
C SER A 31 5.83 -12.19 14.31
N VAL A 32 6.24 -11.18 13.53
CA VAL A 32 7.22 -11.33 12.45
C VAL A 32 8.32 -10.29 12.61
N ARG A 33 9.50 -10.54 12.04
CA ARG A 33 10.60 -9.55 12.00
C ARG A 33 10.62 -8.88 10.63
N ILE A 34 10.19 -7.63 10.56
CA ILE A 34 10.20 -6.85 9.31
C ILE A 34 11.54 -6.12 9.22
N GLY A 35 12.23 -6.26 8.09
CA GLY A 35 13.48 -5.57 7.79
C GLY A 35 13.30 -4.38 6.84
N TRP A 36 14.08 -3.33 7.08
CA TRP A 36 14.20 -2.14 6.24
C TRP A 36 15.64 -1.60 6.25
N PRO A 37 16.00 -0.65 5.37
CA PRO A 37 17.33 -0.04 5.40
C PRO A 37 17.61 0.60 6.76
N GLY A 38 18.59 0.05 7.50
CA GLY A 38 18.98 0.55 8.83
C GLY A 38 18.47 -0.27 10.02
N GLY A 39 17.68 -1.34 9.81
CA GLY A 39 17.34 -2.23 10.92
C GLY A 39 16.27 -3.28 10.63
N THR A 40 15.96 -4.04 11.69
CA THR A 40 14.82 -4.96 11.71
C THR A 40 14.05 -4.74 13.00
N ARG A 41 12.73 -4.97 12.97
CA ARG A 41 11.88 -4.90 14.16
C ARG A 41 10.86 -5.99 14.17
N THR A 42 10.59 -6.51 15.35
CA THR A 42 9.48 -7.42 15.60
C THR A 42 8.17 -6.65 15.56
N CYS A 43 7.25 -7.06 14.71
CA CYS A 43 5.96 -6.43 14.48
C CYS A 43 4.85 -7.47 14.52
N THR A 44 3.72 -7.12 15.12
CA THR A 44 2.50 -7.93 15.05
C THR A 44 1.78 -7.63 13.74
N VAL A 45 1.61 -8.64 12.89
CA VAL A 45 0.86 -8.56 11.62
C VAL A 45 -0.51 -9.21 11.76
N ASN A 46 -1.48 -8.72 10.97
CA ASN A 46 -2.76 -9.39 10.79
C ASN A 46 -2.73 -10.17 9.47
N TYR A 47 -2.78 -11.50 9.55
CA TYR A 47 -2.91 -12.39 8.40
C TYR A 47 -4.38 -12.65 8.09
N PHE A 48 -4.77 -12.53 6.83
CA PHE A 48 -6.13 -12.75 6.35
C PHE A 48 -6.16 -14.04 5.52
N PRO A 49 -6.53 -15.21 6.11
CA PRO A 49 -6.39 -16.51 5.46
C PRO A 49 -7.16 -16.61 4.15
N ASN A 50 -8.37 -16.03 4.09
CA ASN A 50 -9.23 -16.07 2.89
C ASN A 50 -8.67 -15.28 1.71
N TYR A 51 -7.73 -14.37 1.96
CA TYR A 51 -7.14 -13.50 0.94
C TYR A 51 -5.64 -13.77 0.73
N HIS A 52 -5.05 -14.64 1.56
CA HIS A 52 -3.65 -15.05 1.49
C HIS A 52 -2.66 -13.88 1.49
N PHE A 53 -2.87 -12.90 2.37
CA PHE A 53 -1.89 -11.87 2.66
C PHE A 53 -1.95 -11.45 4.13
N TRP A 54 -0.89 -10.85 4.63
CA TRP A 54 -0.91 -10.15 5.91
C TRP A 54 -0.62 -8.66 5.75
N MET A 55 -1.09 -7.88 6.72
CA MET A 55 -0.84 -6.44 6.81
C MET A 55 -0.33 -6.05 8.19
N PHE A 56 0.70 -5.20 8.20
CA PHE A 56 1.11 -4.38 9.35
C PHE A 56 0.83 -2.92 9.03
N SER A 57 0.38 -2.15 10.02
CA SER A 57 0.11 -0.72 9.86
C SER A 57 0.66 0.05 11.04
N GLU A 58 1.29 1.19 10.75
CA GLU A 58 1.76 2.12 11.77
C GLU A 58 1.80 3.55 11.22
N ILE A 59 2.00 4.50 12.13
CA ILE A 59 2.54 5.80 11.75
C ILE A 59 4.06 5.69 11.77
N ASN A 60 4.68 5.94 10.63
CA ASN A 60 6.13 5.95 10.50
C ASN A 60 6.67 7.37 10.72
N HIS A 61 7.60 7.49 11.68
CA HIS A 61 8.23 8.74 12.10
C HIS A 61 9.72 8.81 11.77
N ASP A 62 10.23 7.96 10.86
CA ASP A 62 11.66 7.87 10.52
C ASP A 62 12.28 9.22 10.13
N HIS A 63 11.46 10.13 9.60
CA HIS A 63 11.85 11.51 9.37
C HIS A 63 10.88 12.47 10.10
N PRO A 64 11.34 13.30 11.07
CA PRO A 64 10.49 14.11 11.93
C PRO A 64 9.52 15.04 11.17
N SER A 65 9.96 15.63 10.06
CA SER A 65 9.14 16.54 9.25
C SER A 65 8.40 15.88 8.07
N ARG A 66 8.46 14.54 7.96
CA ARG A 66 7.84 13.79 6.85
C ARG A 66 7.14 12.51 7.35
N PRO A 67 6.32 12.57 8.41
CA PRO A 67 5.59 11.40 8.90
C PRO A 67 4.65 10.85 7.82
N LYS A 68 4.39 9.56 7.85
CA LYS A 68 3.49 8.89 6.89
C LYS A 68 2.71 7.78 7.54
N TYR A 69 1.49 7.55 7.05
CA TYR A 69 0.78 6.31 7.31
C TYR A 69 1.48 5.21 6.51
N LEU A 70 1.98 4.18 7.18
CA LEU A 70 2.68 3.06 6.56
C LEU A 70 1.83 1.81 6.68
N HIS A 71 1.57 1.16 5.54
CA HIS A 71 1.02 -0.19 5.49
C HIS A 71 2.02 -1.10 4.79
N ALA A 72 2.54 -2.08 5.51
CA ALA A 72 3.38 -3.14 4.97
C ALA A 72 2.52 -4.37 4.70
N LEU A 73 2.63 -4.95 3.50
CA LEU A 73 1.84 -6.09 3.05
C LEU A 73 2.74 -7.16 2.42
N CYS A 74 2.36 -8.42 2.57
CA CYS A 74 3.01 -9.54 1.91
C CYS A 74 2.02 -10.70 1.70
N SER A 75 2.18 -11.42 0.59
CA SER A 75 1.35 -12.58 0.25
C SER A 75 1.88 -13.91 0.78
N ALA A 76 3.10 -13.94 1.33
CA ALA A 76 3.62 -15.13 1.98
C ALA A 76 2.89 -15.37 3.31
N GLU A 77 2.45 -16.60 3.57
CA GLU A 77 1.86 -16.95 4.85
C GLU A 77 2.86 -16.68 5.99
N PRO A 78 2.46 -15.98 7.07
CA PRO A 78 3.38 -15.63 8.13
C PRO A 78 3.56 -16.78 9.11
N HIS A 79 4.80 -16.95 9.59
CA HIS A 79 5.13 -17.82 10.71
C HIS A 79 5.72 -17.01 11.87
N GLN A 80 5.63 -17.54 13.09
CA GLN A 80 6.19 -16.86 14.27
C GLN A 80 7.69 -16.60 14.09
N ASN A 81 8.10 -15.36 14.37
CA ASN A 81 9.46 -14.83 14.22
C ASN A 81 10.05 -14.88 12.80
N GLN A 82 9.23 -15.13 11.77
CA GLN A 82 9.67 -15.12 10.39
C GLN A 82 10.32 -13.78 10.03
N ALA A 83 11.49 -13.84 9.39
CA ALA A 83 12.11 -12.65 8.83
C ALA A 83 11.50 -12.31 7.46
N VAL A 84 11.03 -11.08 7.31
CA VAL A 84 10.47 -10.56 6.06
C VAL A 84 11.29 -9.34 5.66
N SER A 85 11.98 -9.45 4.53
CA SER A 85 12.69 -8.31 3.94
C SER A 85 11.82 -7.61 2.90
N ALA A 86 11.76 -6.27 2.99
CA ALA A 86 11.14 -5.41 1.99
C ALA A 86 9.72 -5.82 1.56
N PRO A 87 8.72 -5.83 2.47
CA PRO A 87 7.33 -6.08 2.10
C PRO A 87 6.83 -5.05 1.07
N CYS A 88 5.76 -5.38 0.34
CA CYS A 88 5.02 -4.39 -0.43
C CYS A 88 4.57 -3.26 0.51
N GLN A 89 4.71 -1.99 0.10
CA GLN A 89 4.30 -0.86 0.91
C GLN A 89 3.23 -0.05 0.19
N ILE A 90 2.14 0.23 0.90
CA ILE A 90 1.17 1.26 0.54
C ILE A 90 1.26 2.29 1.65
N ASN A 91 1.60 3.53 1.34
CA ASN A 91 1.77 4.58 2.35
C ASN A 91 1.14 5.89 1.88
N PHE A 92 0.65 6.67 2.84
CA PHE A 92 -0.07 7.91 2.59
C PHE A 92 0.53 9.07 3.38
N PRO A 93 0.48 10.31 2.85
CA PRO A 93 1.17 11.43 3.46
C PRO A 93 0.44 11.91 4.72
N MET A 94 1.19 12.18 5.80
CA MET A 94 0.68 12.92 6.97
C MET A 94 1.15 14.37 6.99
N ALA A 95 2.15 14.70 6.17
CA ALA A 95 2.63 16.05 5.95
C ALA A 95 2.82 16.29 4.45
N SER A 96 2.77 17.55 4.02
CA SER A 96 2.92 17.92 2.61
C SER A 96 4.27 17.49 2.00
N LYS A 97 5.31 17.36 2.83
CA LYS A 97 6.65 16.94 2.43
C LYS A 97 6.86 15.41 2.48
N SER A 98 5.85 14.64 2.87
CA SER A 98 5.97 13.19 3.00
C SER A 98 6.17 12.55 1.63
N GLN A 99 7.27 11.82 1.47
CA GLN A 99 7.56 11.04 0.27
C GLN A 99 6.89 9.68 0.40
N VAL A 100 5.84 9.50 -0.40
CA VAL A 100 4.97 8.32 -0.35
C VAL A 100 4.72 7.78 -1.74
N ALA A 101 4.37 6.51 -1.80
CA ALA A 101 4.06 5.77 -3.01
C ALA A 101 2.55 5.56 -3.22
N GLY A 102 1.75 5.63 -2.14
CA GLY A 102 0.30 5.54 -2.20
C GLY A 102 -0.38 6.90 -2.42
N ALA A 103 -1.55 6.87 -3.04
CA ALA A 103 -2.43 8.02 -3.17
C ALA A 103 -3.90 7.58 -3.12
N PHE A 104 -4.77 8.47 -2.63
CA PHE A 104 -6.20 8.36 -2.88
C PHE A 104 -6.59 9.25 -4.06
N ALA A 105 -7.56 8.80 -4.85
CA ALA A 105 -8.20 9.61 -5.89
C ALA A 105 -9.70 9.47 -5.84
N ALA A 106 -10.42 10.48 -6.33
CA ALA A 106 -11.86 10.46 -6.47
C ALA A 106 -12.26 10.67 -7.94
N ASP A 107 -13.35 10.02 -8.36
CA ASP A 107 -14.05 10.36 -9.61
C ASP A 107 -15.20 11.32 -9.34
N GLU A 108 -15.93 11.66 -10.41
CA GLU A 108 -17.07 12.58 -10.39
C GLU A 108 -18.24 12.07 -9.52
N ASN A 109 -18.30 10.76 -9.27
CA ASN A 109 -19.30 10.13 -8.42
C ASN A 109 -18.82 9.96 -6.96
N SER A 110 -17.70 10.60 -6.59
CA SER A 110 -17.07 10.46 -5.27
C SER A 110 -16.62 9.03 -4.91
N GLN A 111 -16.49 8.12 -5.89
CA GLN A 111 -15.88 6.82 -5.64
C GLN A 111 -14.39 7.03 -5.35
N ILE A 112 -13.91 6.42 -4.27
CA ILE A 112 -12.52 6.53 -3.84
C ILE A 112 -11.70 5.36 -4.39
N TYR A 113 -10.59 5.69 -5.04
CA TYR A 113 -9.62 4.78 -5.61
C TYR A 113 -8.34 4.83 -4.77
N ILE A 114 -7.74 3.68 -4.55
CA ILE A 114 -6.43 3.53 -3.92
C ILE A 114 -5.42 3.28 -5.03
N LEU A 115 -4.43 4.15 -5.11
CA LEU A 115 -3.47 4.21 -6.20
C LEU A 115 -2.05 4.05 -5.69
N HIS A 116 -1.15 3.58 -6.56
CA HIS A 116 0.27 3.46 -6.28
C HIS A 116 1.13 4.01 -7.44
N ILE A 117 2.18 4.79 -7.14
CA ILE A 117 3.02 5.44 -8.16
C ILE A 117 4.08 4.53 -8.80
N GLY A 118 4.15 3.29 -8.34
CA GLY A 118 5.16 2.32 -8.78
C GLY A 118 6.52 2.42 -8.12
N ASN A 119 6.63 3.18 -7.01
CA ASN A 119 7.86 3.24 -6.22
C ASN A 119 7.89 2.09 -5.22
N ILE A 120 8.66 1.04 -5.53
CA ILE A 120 8.79 -0.15 -4.70
C ILE A 120 10.28 -0.39 -4.45
N HIS A 121 10.62 -0.81 -3.24
CA HIS A 121 12.01 -1.11 -2.89
C HIS A 121 12.63 -2.10 -3.89
N GLY A 122 13.81 -1.78 -4.40
CA GLY A 122 14.50 -2.58 -5.40
C GLY A 122 14.04 -2.36 -6.85
N TYR A 123 13.06 -1.48 -7.12
CA TYR A 123 12.60 -1.18 -8.47
C TYR A 123 12.80 0.30 -8.83
N THR A 124 13.33 0.55 -10.03
CA THR A 124 13.19 1.87 -10.65
C THR A 124 11.76 2.01 -11.16
N GLN A 125 11.26 3.24 -11.27
CA GLN A 125 9.91 3.48 -11.79
C GLN A 125 9.74 2.92 -13.21
N THR A 126 10.77 3.02 -14.07
CA THR A 126 10.78 2.44 -15.42
C THR A 126 10.63 0.92 -15.38
N SER A 127 11.47 0.24 -14.58
CA SER A 127 11.42 -1.22 -14.44
C SER A 127 10.09 -1.68 -13.84
N PHE A 128 9.53 -0.92 -12.90
CA PHE A 128 8.20 -1.20 -12.36
C PHE A 128 7.15 -1.21 -13.48
N TRP A 129 7.05 -0.15 -14.28
CA TRP A 129 6.00 -0.05 -15.31
C TRP A 129 6.16 -1.03 -16.46
N GLN A 130 7.39 -1.44 -16.79
CA GLN A 130 7.67 -2.49 -17.77
C GLN A 130 7.19 -3.86 -17.30
N ASN A 131 7.27 -4.13 -16.00
CA ASN A 131 6.97 -5.45 -15.44
C ASN A 131 5.58 -5.56 -14.80
N PHE A 132 4.96 -4.44 -14.43
CA PHE A 132 3.64 -4.41 -13.79
C PHE A 132 2.52 -4.76 -14.78
N ARG A 133 1.80 -5.84 -14.46
CA ARG A 133 0.70 -6.43 -15.25
C ARG A 133 -0.68 -6.06 -14.73
N GLY A 134 -0.77 -5.45 -13.54
CA GLY A 134 -2.04 -4.97 -12.99
C GLY A 134 -2.60 -3.77 -13.75
N GLN A 135 -3.81 -3.34 -13.34
CA GLN A 135 -4.50 -2.24 -13.98
C GLN A 135 -3.75 -0.91 -13.78
N LYS A 136 -3.53 -0.20 -14.88
CA LYS A 136 -2.95 1.15 -14.90
C LYS A 136 -4.08 2.16 -15.11
N ILE A 137 -4.02 3.28 -14.41
CA ILE A 137 -5.05 4.31 -14.48
C ILE A 137 -4.43 5.70 -14.46
N ASN A 138 -5.05 6.63 -15.18
CA ASN A 138 -4.62 8.02 -15.23
C ASN A 138 -5.43 8.86 -14.25
N ALA A 139 -4.77 9.70 -13.47
CA ALA A 139 -5.40 10.64 -12.56
C ALA A 139 -4.71 12.01 -12.62
N LEU A 140 -5.48 13.07 -12.42
CA LEU A 140 -4.98 14.42 -12.29
C LEU A 140 -4.33 14.60 -10.92
N HIS A 141 -3.08 15.04 -10.89
CA HIS A 141 -2.34 15.33 -9.68
C HIS A 141 -1.67 16.70 -9.83
N ALA A 142 -2.10 17.66 -9.01
CA ALA A 142 -1.63 19.05 -9.06
C ALA A 142 -1.65 19.63 -10.50
N GLY A 143 -2.75 19.41 -11.23
CA GLY A 143 -2.94 19.92 -12.60
C GLY A 143 -2.24 19.10 -13.69
N LYS A 144 -1.54 18.01 -13.37
CA LYS A 144 -0.87 17.14 -14.35
C LYS A 144 -1.46 15.74 -14.35
N VAL A 145 -1.73 15.19 -15.53
CA VAL A 145 -2.13 13.78 -15.66
C VAL A 145 -0.91 12.90 -15.37
N LYS A 146 -1.07 11.94 -14.46
CA LYS A 146 -0.06 10.93 -14.13
C LYS A 146 -0.68 9.54 -14.19
N THR A 147 0.14 8.55 -14.49
CA THR A 147 -0.26 7.13 -14.49
C THR A 147 0.04 6.50 -13.13
N TYR A 148 -0.91 5.73 -12.63
CA TYR A 148 -0.88 5.01 -11.35
C TYR A 148 -1.27 3.56 -11.54
N ALA A 149 -0.80 2.70 -10.63
CA ALA A 149 -1.25 1.34 -10.49
C ALA A 149 -2.50 1.37 -9.62
N LEU A 150 -3.59 0.77 -10.08
CA LEU A 150 -4.77 0.62 -9.26
C LEU A 150 -4.51 -0.47 -8.21
N VAL A 151 -4.64 -0.10 -6.95
CA VAL A 151 -4.59 -1.05 -5.82
C VAL A 151 -6.00 -1.58 -5.52
N GLY A 152 -7.00 -0.70 -5.55
CA GLY A 152 -8.39 -1.10 -5.33
C GLY A 152 -9.35 0.07 -5.12
N LEU A 153 -10.61 -0.26 -4.82
CA LEU A 153 -11.73 0.67 -4.66
C LEU A 153 -12.18 0.68 -3.20
N LEU A 154 -11.93 1.79 -2.52
CA LEU A 154 -12.28 1.92 -1.12
C LEU A 154 -13.81 1.99 -0.95
N GLY A 155 -14.35 1.21 -0.02
CA GLY A 155 -15.79 1.07 0.21
C GLY A 155 -16.49 0.04 -0.66
N LYS A 156 -15.77 -0.66 -1.55
CA LYS A 156 -16.33 -1.77 -2.34
C LYS A 156 -16.07 -3.14 -1.67
N PRO A 157 -17.00 -4.11 -1.77
CA PRO A 157 -16.86 -5.42 -1.11
C PRO A 157 -15.63 -6.22 -1.55
N ASP A 158 -15.14 -5.96 -2.77
CA ASP A 158 -14.01 -6.65 -3.40
C ASP A 158 -12.64 -6.04 -3.07
N LEU A 159 -12.58 -4.99 -2.24
CA LEU A 159 -11.33 -4.32 -1.88
C LEU A 159 -10.24 -5.28 -1.39
N MET A 160 -10.60 -6.25 -0.54
CA MET A 160 -9.62 -7.22 0.00
C MET A 160 -8.99 -8.07 -1.11
N THR A 161 -9.79 -8.52 -2.07
CA THR A 161 -9.29 -9.29 -3.23
C THR A 161 -8.39 -8.42 -4.09
N GLN A 162 -8.79 -7.18 -4.37
CA GLN A 162 -7.99 -6.24 -5.17
C GLN A 162 -6.64 -5.93 -4.51
N VAL A 163 -6.63 -5.69 -3.19
CA VAL A 163 -5.39 -5.51 -2.42
C VAL A 163 -4.53 -6.77 -2.48
N ALA A 164 -5.11 -7.96 -2.30
CA ALA A 164 -4.38 -9.22 -2.38
C ALA A 164 -3.74 -9.42 -3.77
N ASP A 165 -4.47 -9.13 -4.85
CA ASP A 165 -3.97 -9.24 -6.22
C ASP A 165 -2.82 -8.26 -6.48
N PHE A 166 -2.93 -7.02 -5.99
CA PHE A 166 -1.85 -6.04 -6.04
C PHE A 166 -0.60 -6.55 -5.31
N VAL A 167 -0.74 -7.07 -4.08
CA VAL A 167 0.38 -7.58 -3.29
C VAL A 167 1.05 -8.77 -3.97
N LYS A 168 0.26 -9.73 -4.48
CA LYS A 168 0.78 -10.89 -5.24
C LYS A 168 1.53 -10.45 -6.50
N GLU A 169 1.04 -9.44 -7.20
CA GLU A 169 1.73 -8.90 -8.37
C GLU A 169 3.07 -8.26 -8.00
N ILE A 170 3.14 -7.54 -6.88
CA ILE A 170 4.41 -6.98 -6.39
C ILE A 170 5.41 -8.09 -6.03
N GLU A 171 4.95 -9.15 -5.36
CA GLU A 171 5.81 -10.28 -5.00
C GLU A 171 6.27 -11.06 -6.25
N ARG A 172 5.39 -11.28 -7.24
CA ARG A 172 5.76 -11.85 -8.55
C ARG A 172 6.87 -11.05 -9.21
N MET A 173 6.76 -9.72 -9.20
CA MET A 173 7.81 -8.85 -9.74
C MET A 173 9.11 -9.08 -8.97
N LYS A 174 9.12 -8.97 -7.64
CA LYS A 174 10.34 -9.16 -6.84
C LYS A 174 11.04 -10.49 -7.08
N GLN A 175 10.29 -11.57 -7.27
CA GLN A 175 10.84 -12.91 -7.55
C GLN A 175 11.53 -13.00 -8.92
N GLN A 176 11.13 -12.21 -9.93
CA GLN A 176 11.77 -12.21 -11.25
C GLN A 176 13.11 -11.47 -11.29
N LYS A 177 13.39 -10.66 -10.28
CA LYS A 177 14.66 -9.92 -10.15
C LYS A 177 15.71 -10.71 -9.37
N ALA A 178 15.28 -11.68 -8.56
CA ALA A 178 16.14 -12.50 -7.72
C ALA A 178 16.95 -13.52 -8.53
#